data_AF-A0A817VCD5-F1
#
_entry.id   AF-A0A817VCD5-F1
#
_cell.length_a   1.000
_cell.length_b   1.000
_cell.length_c   1.000
_cell.angle_alpha   90.00
_cell.angle_beta   90.00
_cell.angle_gamma   90.00
#
_symmetry.space_group_name_H-M   'P 1'
#
loop_
_entity.id
_entity.type
_entity.pdbx_description
1 polymer ?
#
loop_
_entity_poly.entity_id
_entity_poly.type
_entity_poly.pdbx_seq_one_letter_code
_entity_poly.pdbx_strand_id
1 'polypeptide(L)'
;MWRYHKSFEYFGDGLKQNREQAVTSFADMVKTREQFEKAITQALKETDKIHFVEVVMSPMNAPKSLVLTIEGTREYKKRKHETQE
;
A
#
# COMPACT_ATOMS: atom_id res chain seq x y z
N MET A 1 4.58 -14.07 10.46
CA MET A 1 4.96 -13.70 9.08
C MET A 1 3.70 -13.80 8.24
N TRP A 2 3.17 -12.67 7.75
CA TRP A 2 1.96 -12.69 6.92
C TRP A 2 2.30 -13.31 5.57
N ARG A 3 1.56 -14.37 5.21
CA ARG A 3 1.80 -15.14 4.00
C ARG A 3 1.06 -14.47 2.85
N TYR A 4 1.63 -13.46 2.22
CA TYR A 4 0.99 -12.75 1.09
C TYR A 4 0.65 -13.66 -0.10
N HIS A 5 1.32 -14.81 -0.23
CA HIS A 5 0.90 -15.86 -1.17
C HIS A 5 -0.51 -16.41 -0.87
N LYS A 6 -0.98 -16.36 0.39
CA LYS A 6 -2.37 -16.71 0.73
C LYS A 6 -3.37 -15.62 0.35
N SER A 7 -2.95 -14.40 0.10
CA SER A 7 -3.84 -13.36 -0.44
C SER A 7 -4.38 -13.78 -1.81
N PHE A 8 -3.61 -14.57 -2.58
CA PHE A 8 -4.12 -15.19 -3.80
C PHE A 8 -5.24 -16.18 -3.55
N GLU A 9 -5.28 -16.90 -2.42
CA GLU A 9 -6.44 -17.75 -2.07
C GLU A 9 -7.74 -16.93 -2.08
N TYR A 10 -7.69 -15.65 -1.68
CA TYR A 10 -8.81 -14.72 -1.73
C TYR A 10 -9.08 -14.13 -3.12
N PHE A 11 -8.07 -13.99 -3.98
CA PHE A 11 -8.20 -13.52 -5.36
C PHE A 11 -8.38 -14.65 -6.40
N GLY A 12 -8.64 -15.87 -5.95
CA GLY A 12 -8.94 -17.01 -6.81
C GLY A 12 -7.74 -17.89 -7.20
N ASP A 13 -6.79 -18.16 -6.29
CA ASP A 13 -5.68 -19.12 -6.46
C ASP A 13 -6.17 -20.53 -6.85
N GLY A 14 -7.42 -20.87 -6.53
CA GLY A 14 -8.04 -22.13 -6.95
C GLY A 14 -8.40 -22.20 -8.44
N LEU A 15 -8.40 -21.08 -9.16
CA LEU A 15 -8.66 -21.03 -10.59
C LEU A 15 -7.36 -21.30 -11.35
N LYS A 16 -7.33 -22.41 -12.09
CA LYS A 16 -6.18 -22.86 -12.87
C LYS A 16 -5.60 -21.77 -13.78
N GLN A 17 -6.47 -20.94 -14.37
CA GLN A 17 -6.10 -19.76 -15.16
C GLN A 17 -5.28 -18.74 -14.38
N ASN A 18 -5.63 -18.46 -13.11
CA ASN A 18 -4.88 -17.49 -12.30
C ASN A 18 -3.52 -18.04 -11.90
N ARG A 19 -3.37 -19.35 -11.65
CA ARG A 19 -2.06 -19.97 -11.41
C ARG A 19 -1.17 -19.99 -12.65
N GLU A 20 -1.75 -20.16 -13.82
CA GLU A 20 -1.01 -20.15 -15.09
C GLU A 20 -0.67 -18.72 -15.56
N GLN A 21 -1.46 -17.70 -15.17
CA GLN A 21 -1.30 -16.31 -15.61
C GLN A 21 -0.62 -15.39 -14.59
N ALA A 22 -0.82 -15.60 -13.28
CA ALA A 22 -0.23 -14.76 -12.24
C ALA A 22 1.14 -15.31 -11.81
N VAL A 23 2.16 -15.05 -12.62
CA VAL A 23 3.54 -15.30 -12.20
C VAL A 23 3.93 -14.22 -11.20
N THR A 24 4.04 -14.57 -9.92
CA THR A 24 4.61 -13.67 -8.91
C THR A 24 6.13 -13.65 -9.00
N SER A 25 6.73 -12.47 -8.96
CA SER A 25 8.19 -12.33 -8.99
C SER A 25 8.77 -11.85 -7.66
N PHE A 26 8.36 -10.67 -7.18
CA PHE A 26 8.86 -10.11 -5.93
C PHE A 26 7.79 -10.15 -4.85
N ALA A 27 8.11 -10.71 -3.68
CA ALA A 27 7.23 -10.73 -2.52
C ALA A 27 8.07 -10.58 -1.25
N ASP A 28 8.35 -9.33 -0.85
CA ASP A 28 9.19 -9.06 0.31
C ASP A 28 8.85 -7.73 1.02
N MET A 29 9.39 -7.61 2.23
CA MET A 29 9.27 -6.47 3.11
C MET A 29 10.40 -5.48 2.85
N VAL A 30 10.04 -4.22 2.60
CA VAL A 30 10.98 -3.11 2.40
C VAL A 30 10.92 -2.14 3.57
N LYS A 31 12.08 -1.85 4.16
CA LYS A 31 12.22 -1.00 5.34
C LYS A 31 12.96 0.30 5.04
N THR A 32 13.74 0.34 3.96
CA THR A 32 14.51 1.50 3.55
C THR A 32 14.04 2.01 2.19
N ARG A 33 14.33 3.29 1.92
CA ARG A 33 14.05 3.90 0.61
C ARG A 33 14.76 3.15 -0.52
N GLU A 34 16.03 2.79 -0.33
CA GLU A 34 16.82 2.09 -1.34
C GLU A 34 16.22 0.72 -1.69
N GLN A 35 15.71 -0.02 -0.68
CA GLN A 35 15.02 -1.29 -0.91
C GLN A 35 13.72 -1.08 -1.70
N PHE A 36 12.96 -0.04 -1.35
CA PHE A 36 11.74 0.31 -2.05
C PHE A 36 12.00 0.69 -3.51
N GLU A 37 12.97 1.57 -3.77
CA GLU A 37 13.30 1.99 -5.14
C GLU A 37 13.77 0.82 -6.01
N LYS A 38 14.55 -0.11 -5.45
CA LYS A 38 14.93 -1.34 -6.15
C LYS A 38 13.73 -2.22 -6.46
N ALA A 39 12.84 -2.44 -5.49
CA ALA A 39 11.63 -3.24 -5.68
C ALA A 39 10.69 -2.64 -6.73
N ILE A 40 10.51 -1.32 -6.73
CA ILE A 40 9.72 -0.61 -7.74
C ILE A 40 10.38 -0.68 -9.12
N THR A 41 11.69 -0.46 -9.20
CA THR A 41 12.44 -0.60 -10.47
C THR A 41 12.28 -2.00 -11.06
N GLN A 42 12.27 -3.03 -10.22
CA GLN A 42 12.04 -4.40 -10.65
C GLN A 42 10.59 -4.62 -11.11
N ALA A 43 9.59 -4.14 -10.36
CA ALA A 43 8.19 -4.25 -10.73
C ALA A 43 7.86 -3.53 -12.05
N LEU A 44 8.55 -2.42 -12.34
CA LEU A 44 8.41 -1.70 -13.62
C LEU A 44 9.03 -2.45 -14.81
N LYS A 45 9.99 -3.35 -14.58
CA LYS A 45 10.60 -4.18 -15.65
C LYS A 45 9.79 -5.42 -15.95
N GLU A 46 9.12 -5.97 -14.94
CA GLU A 46 8.38 -7.23 -15.01
C GLU A 46 6.87 -6.95 -15.06
N THR A 47 6.42 -6.29 -16.13
CA THR A 47 5.02 -5.84 -16.28
C THR A 47 4.01 -6.97 -16.48
N ASP A 48 4.50 -8.17 -16.80
CA ASP A 48 3.73 -9.40 -16.93
C ASP A 48 3.49 -10.12 -15.59
N LYS A 49 4.01 -9.56 -14.49
CA LYS A 49 4.03 -10.23 -13.19
C LYS A 49 3.43 -9.39 -12.08
N ILE A 50 2.96 -10.10 -11.06
CA ILE A 50 2.44 -9.48 -9.85
C ILE A 50 3.55 -9.40 -8.81
N HIS A 51 3.74 -8.21 -8.24
CA HIS A 51 4.74 -7.93 -7.21
C HIS A 51 4.06 -7.48 -5.91
N PHE A 52 4.44 -8.09 -4.79
CA PHE A 52 4.02 -7.69 -3.45
C PHE A 52 5.18 -6.98 -2.77
N VAL A 53 4.98 -5.71 -2.43
CA VAL A 53 5.95 -4.90 -1.71
C VAL A 53 5.32 -4.47 -0.40
N GLU A 54 5.71 -5.12 0.70
CA GLU A 54 5.25 -4.74 2.04
C GLU A 54 6.13 -3.60 2.55
N VAL A 55 5.62 -2.37 2.52
CA VAL A 55 6.36 -1.18 2.96
C VAL A 55 6.19 -0.99 4.46
N VAL A 56 7.29 -1.05 5.20
CA VAL A 56 7.29 -0.79 6.65
C VAL A 56 7.61 0.68 6.89
N MET A 57 6.65 1.40 7.46
CA MET A 57 6.79 2.81 7.81
C MET A 57 6.56 3.04 9.30
N SER A 58 7.20 4.07 9.86
CA SER A 58 6.89 4.55 11.20
C SER A 58 5.44 5.08 11.23
N PRO A 59 4.67 4.81 12.30
CA PRO A 59 3.30 5.32 12.44
C PRO A 59 3.23 6.86 12.46
N MET A 60 4.32 7.54 12.77
CA MET A 60 4.40 9.00 12.77
C MET A 60 4.68 9.60 11.39
N ASN A 61 5.04 8.78 10.40
CA ASN A 61 5.36 9.22 9.04
C ASN A 61 4.12 9.18 8.15
N ALA A 62 3.15 10.06 8.44
CA ALA A 62 1.96 10.23 7.62
C ALA A 62 2.26 11.09 6.38
N PRO A 63 1.55 10.88 5.25
CA PRO A 63 1.62 11.77 4.10
C PRO A 63 1.18 13.20 4.47
N LYS A 64 1.88 14.21 3.94
CA LYS A 64 1.56 15.63 4.19
C LYS A 64 0.11 15.98 3.82
N SER A 65 -0.42 15.39 2.75
CA SER A 65 -1.81 15.56 2.33
C SER A 65 -2.79 15.15 3.44
N LEU A 66 -2.54 14.01 4.08
CA LEU A 66 -3.38 13.51 5.18
C LEU A 66 -3.35 14.47 6.38
N VAL A 67 -2.17 15.00 6.72
CA VAL A 67 -2.03 15.99 7.80
C VAL A 67 -2.87 17.24 7.51
N LEU A 68 -2.74 17.80 6.30
CA LEU A 68 -3.50 18.98 5.88
C LEU A 68 -5.01 18.73 5.86
N THR A 69 -5.45 17.53 5.45
CA THR A 69 -6.87 17.14 5.50
C THR A 69 -7.41 17.13 6.92
N ILE A 70 -6.63 16.59 7.87
CA ILE A 70 -7.03 16.54 9.28
C ILE A 70 -7.11 17.95 9.86
N GLU A 71 -6.13 18.80 9.59
CA GLU A 71 -6.10 20.20 10.04
C GLU A 71 -7.30 20.99 9.49
N GLY A 72 -7.54 20.92 8.17
CA GLY A 72 -8.70 21.57 7.56
C GLY A 72 -10.04 21.06 8.11
N THR A 73 -10.13 19.76 8.40
CA THR A 73 -11.33 19.17 9.02
C THR A 73 -11.55 19.69 10.44
N ARG A 74 -10.47 19.87 11.23
CA ARG A 74 -10.55 20.43 12.59
C ARG A 74 -11.02 21.87 12.58
N GLU A 75 -10.46 22.70 11.70
CA GLU A 75 -10.88 24.09 11.54
C GLU A 75 -12.34 24.22 11.08
N TYR A 76 -12.78 23.35 10.17
CA TYR A 76 -14.18 23.30 9.76
C TYR A 76 -15.11 23.01 10.95
N LYS A 77 -14.79 21.99 11.76
CA LYS A 77 -15.61 21.64 12.94
C LYS A 77 -15.66 22.76 13.97
N LYS A 78 -14.53 23.45 14.19
CA LYS A 78 -14.45 24.58 15.13
C LYS A 78 -15.37 25.72 14.70
N ARG A 79 -15.28 26.16 13.44
CA ARG A 79 -16.16 27.21 12.89
C ARG A 79 -17.64 26.85 12.98
N LYS A 80 -17.99 25.58 12.73
CA LYS A 80 -19.38 25.12 12.80
C LYS A 80 -19.97 25.21 14.20
N HIS A 81 -19.16 24.98 15.24
CA HIS A 81 -19.56 25.16 16.63
C HIS A 81 -19.74 26.63 17.01
N GLU A 82 -18.82 27.51 16.58
CA GLU A 82 -18.87 28.96 16.85
C GLU A 82 -20.05 29.67 16.17
N THR A 83 -20.63 29.09 15.11
CA THR A 83 -21.79 29.66 14.40
C THR A 83 -23.12 29.18 14.98
N GLN A 84 -23.10 28.26 15.94
CA GLN A 84 -24.30 27.68 16.58
C GLN A 84 -24.57 28.26 17.99
N GLU A 85 -23.69 29.11 18.50
CA GLU A 85 -23.88 29.96 19.70
C GLU A 85 -24.26 31.38 19.30
#